data_AF-A0A8C7XC20-F1
#
_entry.id   AF-A0A8C7XC20-F1
#
_cell.length_a   1.000
_cell.length_b   1.000
_cell.length_c   1.000
_cell.angle_alpha   90.00
_cell.angle_beta   90.00
_cell.angle_gamma   90.00
#
_symmetry.space_group_name_H-M   'P 1'
#
loop_
_entity.id
_entity.type
_entity.pdbx_description
1 polymer ?
#
loop_
_entity_poly.entity_id
_entity_poly.type
_entity_poly.pdbx_seq_one_letter_code
_entity_poly.pdbx_strand_id
1 'polypeptide(L)'
;MQFGLLGAGFEKFGSAEKLKENPLHHLFEVYVRVNKEAEQDDALKHAARDFFRQLEQHDGKAVSLWRQFREISVQEYRDIYKRLGVHFDVYSGESFHRDQAQEVVRQLQNRGLLKTSEKGTGIVDLSPEGDLSNVCAVLRSDGTTLYITRDVAAAINRKDKYSFDEMIYVTDKSQANHFSQLFQILGAMGHSWADRCRHLPFGLVQGMKTRTGDVVFLEDVLDEARARMLHNMSQSHTTKELEDPEDTAEKVGICALIVQDFKGQLLSDYKFDWVRMLQSQGDTGVFLQYTHARLCARLRLFRGACSVLATGMRILGVTPVQKM
;
A
#
# COMPACT_ATOMS: atom_id res chain seq x y z
N MET A 1 6.36 -9.27 17.61
CA MET A 1 5.94 -8.45 18.77
C MET A 1 4.66 -7.66 18.50
N GLN A 2 4.56 -6.86 17.43
CA GLN A 2 3.33 -6.10 17.12
C GLN A 2 2.06 -6.98 17.05
N PHE A 3 2.13 -8.11 16.32
CA PHE A 3 1.00 -9.04 16.28
C PHE A 3 0.75 -9.74 17.64
N GLY A 4 1.80 -9.94 18.45
CA GLY A 4 1.66 -10.49 19.80
C GLY A 4 0.83 -9.59 20.71
N LEU A 5 1.04 -8.27 20.61
CA LEU A 5 0.21 -7.27 21.29
C LEU A 5 -1.23 -7.31 20.80
N LEU A 6 -1.45 -7.36 19.49
CA LEU A 6 -2.81 -7.42 18.94
C LEU A 6 -3.54 -8.71 19.37
N GLY A 7 -2.87 -9.86 19.35
CA GLY A 7 -3.44 -11.13 19.81
C GLY A 7 -3.85 -11.10 21.28
N ALA A 8 -2.93 -10.73 22.18
CA ALA A 8 -3.21 -10.60 23.61
C ALA A 8 -4.26 -9.51 23.90
N GLY A 9 -4.22 -8.40 23.16
CA GLY A 9 -5.18 -7.31 23.28
C GLY A 9 -6.58 -7.70 22.81
N PHE A 10 -6.70 -8.55 21.79
CA PHE A 10 -7.98 -8.98 21.27
C PHE A 10 -8.73 -9.87 22.24
N GLU A 11 -8.04 -10.68 23.05
CA GLU A 11 -8.70 -11.45 24.12
C GLU A 11 -9.36 -10.53 25.18
N LYS A 12 -8.77 -9.35 25.43
CA LYS A 12 -9.24 -8.40 26.45
C LYS A 12 -10.22 -7.35 25.92
N PHE A 13 -10.03 -6.90 24.68
CA PHE A 13 -10.77 -5.76 24.10
C PHE A 13 -11.48 -6.09 22.78
N GLY A 14 -11.28 -7.29 22.25
CA GLY A 14 -11.88 -7.73 21.00
C GLY A 14 -13.39 -7.95 21.12
N SER A 15 -14.10 -7.69 20.03
CA SER A 15 -15.50 -8.05 19.87
C SER A 15 -15.67 -8.74 18.51
N ALA A 16 -16.28 -9.92 18.52
CA ALA A 16 -16.57 -10.66 17.30
C ALA A 16 -17.62 -9.98 16.41
N GLU A 17 -18.51 -9.18 17.00
CA GLU A 17 -19.51 -8.39 16.28
C GLU A 17 -18.84 -7.23 15.55
N LYS A 18 -18.04 -6.42 16.28
CA LYS A 18 -17.29 -5.32 15.66
C LYS A 18 -16.30 -5.79 14.60
N LEU A 19 -15.66 -6.95 14.81
CA LEU A 19 -14.76 -7.55 13.84
C LEU A 19 -15.48 -7.95 12.53
N LYS A 20 -16.80 -8.21 12.56
CA LYS A 20 -17.60 -8.47 11.36
C LYS A 20 -18.08 -7.20 10.68
N GLU A 21 -18.35 -6.15 11.44
CA GLU A 21 -18.90 -4.89 10.92
C GLU A 21 -17.83 -3.98 10.31
N ASN A 22 -16.71 -3.74 11.02
CA ASN A 22 -15.60 -2.94 10.52
C ASN A 22 -14.27 -3.53 11.04
N PRO A 23 -13.72 -4.54 10.33
CA PRO A 23 -12.61 -5.30 10.85
C PRO A 23 -11.33 -4.48 11.03
N LEU A 24 -10.96 -3.66 10.03
CA LEU A 24 -9.73 -2.87 10.08
C LEU A 24 -9.79 -1.83 11.21
N HIS A 25 -10.92 -1.12 11.34
CA HIS A 25 -11.09 -0.13 12.39
C HIS A 25 -11.08 -0.79 13.77
N HIS A 26 -11.78 -1.90 13.96
CA HIS A 26 -11.82 -2.60 15.25
C HIS A 26 -10.46 -3.19 15.63
N LEU A 27 -9.74 -3.82 14.70
CA LEU A 27 -8.37 -4.30 14.95
C LEU A 27 -7.42 -3.16 15.29
N PHE A 28 -7.58 -2.01 14.65
CA PHE A 28 -6.81 -0.81 14.96
C PHE A 28 -7.15 -0.24 16.35
N GLU A 29 -8.43 -0.15 16.72
CA GLU A 29 -8.89 0.25 18.07
C GLU A 29 -8.24 -0.63 19.15
N VAL A 30 -8.31 -1.96 18.96
CA VAL A 30 -7.69 -2.92 19.86
C VAL A 30 -6.17 -2.71 19.93
N TYR A 31 -5.51 -2.52 18.79
CA TYR A 31 -4.07 -2.29 18.73
C TYR A 31 -3.65 -1.00 19.48
N VAL A 32 -4.34 0.12 19.26
CA VAL A 32 -4.02 1.38 19.96
C VAL A 32 -4.23 1.22 21.46
N ARG A 33 -5.37 0.63 21.86
CA ARG A 33 -5.69 0.43 23.26
C ARG A 33 -4.69 -0.46 23.97
N VAL A 34 -4.33 -1.60 23.36
CA VAL A 34 -3.38 -2.55 23.96
C VAL A 34 -1.98 -1.94 24.04
N ASN A 35 -1.52 -1.17 23.04
CA ASN A 35 -0.22 -0.50 23.12
C ASN A 35 -0.18 0.50 24.27
N LYS A 36 -1.22 1.32 24.43
CA LYS A 36 -1.33 2.30 25.51
C LYS A 36 -1.36 1.64 26.89
N GLU A 37 -2.19 0.59 27.07
CA GLU A 37 -2.24 -0.12 28.35
C GLU A 37 -0.94 -0.88 28.63
N ALA A 38 -0.30 -1.44 27.61
CA ALA A 38 0.95 -2.19 27.75
C ALA A 38 2.13 -1.30 28.13
N GLU A 39 2.07 0.03 28.03
CA GLU A 39 3.14 0.88 28.57
C GLU A 39 3.22 0.77 30.10
N GLN A 40 2.07 0.58 30.76
CA GLN A 40 1.91 0.62 32.21
C GLN A 40 1.57 -0.75 32.84
N ASP A 41 1.22 -1.75 32.02
CA ASP A 41 0.86 -3.10 32.46
C ASP A 41 1.90 -4.13 32.01
N ASP A 42 2.77 -4.54 32.93
CA ASP A 42 3.78 -5.58 32.67
C ASP A 42 3.16 -6.95 32.42
N ALA A 43 1.98 -7.26 32.98
CA ALA A 43 1.30 -8.53 32.69
C ALA A 43 0.85 -8.57 31.23
N LEU A 44 0.38 -7.45 30.68
CA LEU A 44 0.02 -7.34 29.26
C LEU A 44 1.23 -7.45 28.33
N LYS A 45 2.39 -6.89 28.71
CA LYS A 45 3.66 -7.11 27.98
C LYS A 45 4.06 -8.58 27.98
N HIS A 46 3.90 -9.27 29.12
CA HIS A 46 4.19 -10.71 29.22
C HIS A 46 3.23 -11.53 28.36
N ALA A 47 1.92 -11.27 28.45
CA ALA A 47 0.91 -11.92 27.61
C ALA A 47 1.20 -11.73 26.11
N ALA A 48 1.59 -10.53 25.69
CA ALA A 48 1.96 -10.27 24.29
C ALA A 48 3.22 -11.03 23.83
N ARG A 49 4.22 -11.17 24.71
CA ARG A 49 5.42 -11.99 24.45
C ARG A 49 5.08 -13.48 24.39
N ASP A 50 4.22 -13.95 25.29
CA ASP A 50 3.79 -15.34 25.34
C ASP A 50 2.94 -15.71 24.13
N PHE A 51 2.00 -14.85 23.74
CA PHE A 51 1.22 -15.01 22.50
C PHE A 51 2.13 -15.02 21.28
N PHE A 52 3.13 -14.13 21.23
CA PHE A 52 4.10 -14.14 20.15
C PHE A 52 4.90 -15.44 20.12
N ARG A 53 5.34 -15.96 21.28
CA ARG A 53 6.02 -17.25 21.41
C ARG A 53 5.16 -18.41 20.90
N GLN A 54 3.88 -18.44 21.28
CA GLN A 54 2.93 -19.45 20.82
C GLN A 54 2.80 -19.47 19.29
N LEU A 55 2.80 -18.30 18.64
CA LEU A 55 2.83 -18.22 17.18
C LEU A 55 4.11 -18.80 16.58
N GLU A 56 5.28 -18.57 17.18
CA GLU A 56 6.54 -19.14 16.69
C GLU A 56 6.58 -20.65 16.85
N GLN A 57 5.91 -21.18 17.87
CA GLN A 57 5.80 -22.61 18.13
C GLN A 57 4.66 -23.28 17.33
N HIS A 58 4.03 -22.54 16.42
CA HIS A 58 2.88 -23.00 15.63
C HIS A 58 1.71 -23.53 16.46
N ASP A 59 1.45 -22.92 17.63
CA ASP A 59 0.29 -23.27 18.44
C ASP A 59 -1.02 -23.08 17.65
N GLY A 60 -1.89 -24.10 17.69
CA GLY A 60 -3.08 -24.16 16.85
C GLY A 60 -4.04 -22.99 17.07
N LYS A 61 -4.21 -22.51 18.31
CA LYS A 61 -5.12 -21.39 18.62
C LYS A 61 -4.53 -20.07 18.15
N ALA A 62 -3.27 -19.81 18.51
CA ALA A 62 -2.59 -18.58 18.12
C ALA A 62 -2.49 -18.45 16.59
N VAL A 63 -2.11 -19.53 15.89
CA VAL A 63 -2.02 -19.56 14.43
C VAL A 63 -3.40 -19.38 13.79
N SER A 64 -4.45 -19.98 14.35
CA SER A 64 -5.82 -19.81 13.84
C SER A 64 -6.28 -18.35 13.93
N LEU A 65 -6.05 -17.69 15.07
CA LEU A 65 -6.40 -16.28 15.25
C LEU A 65 -5.60 -15.38 14.30
N TRP A 66 -4.31 -15.66 14.13
CA TRP A 66 -3.47 -14.96 13.17
C TRP A 66 -3.97 -15.10 11.72
N ARG A 67 -4.32 -16.32 11.30
CA ARG A 67 -4.87 -16.55 9.96
C ARG A 67 -6.17 -15.80 9.76
N GLN A 68 -7.07 -15.85 10.73
CA GLN A 68 -8.34 -15.14 10.68
C GLN A 68 -8.14 -13.63 10.50
N PHE A 69 -7.29 -12.99 11.31
CA PHE A 69 -7.03 -11.55 11.18
C PHE A 69 -6.41 -11.22 9.83
N ARG A 70 -5.43 -12.02 9.37
CA ARG A 70 -4.81 -11.81 8.08
C ARG A 70 -5.82 -11.94 6.94
N GLU A 71 -6.65 -12.97 6.93
CA GLU A 71 -7.63 -13.22 5.88
C GLU A 71 -8.64 -12.09 5.78
N ILE A 72 -9.17 -11.65 6.93
CA ILE A 72 -10.10 -10.52 6.99
C ILE A 72 -9.42 -9.24 6.50
N SER A 73 -8.24 -8.90 7.01
CA SER A 73 -7.52 -7.69 6.56
C SER A 73 -7.18 -7.72 5.07
N VAL A 74 -6.77 -8.87 4.52
CA VAL A 74 -6.51 -9.02 3.09
C VAL A 74 -7.76 -8.81 2.25
N GLN A 75 -8.92 -9.29 2.73
CA GLN A 75 -10.19 -9.06 2.04
C GLN A 75 -10.55 -7.57 2.02
N GLU A 76 -10.48 -6.88 3.16
CA GLU A 76 -10.72 -5.44 3.24
C GLU A 76 -9.77 -4.64 2.33
N TYR A 77 -8.48 -4.99 2.32
CA TYR A 77 -7.52 -4.36 1.41
C TYR A 77 -7.87 -4.59 -0.06
N ARG A 78 -8.36 -5.78 -0.45
CA ARG A 78 -8.79 -6.05 -1.84
C ARG A 78 -9.92 -5.12 -2.25
N ASP A 79 -10.90 -4.94 -1.38
CA ASP A 79 -12.07 -4.11 -1.68
C ASP A 79 -11.68 -2.63 -1.79
N ILE A 80 -10.79 -2.13 -0.91
CA ILE A 80 -10.24 -0.77 -1.00
C ILE A 80 -9.38 -0.59 -2.27
N TYR A 81 -8.47 -1.52 -2.58
CA TYR A 81 -7.63 -1.42 -3.78
C TYR A 81 -8.44 -1.50 -5.07
N LYS A 82 -9.52 -2.28 -5.08
CA LYS A 82 -10.45 -2.36 -6.21
C LYS A 82 -11.11 -1.02 -6.50
N ARG A 83 -11.46 -0.22 -5.49
CA ARG A 83 -11.96 1.16 -5.69
C ARG A 83 -10.96 2.02 -6.47
N LEU A 84 -9.67 1.87 -6.18
CA LEU A 84 -8.58 2.55 -6.89
C LEU A 84 -8.24 1.94 -8.27
N GLY A 85 -8.92 0.86 -8.69
CA GLY A 85 -8.59 0.11 -9.90
C GLY A 85 -7.29 -0.70 -9.80
N VAL A 86 -6.82 -1.00 -8.59
CA VAL A 86 -5.60 -1.76 -8.32
C VAL A 86 -5.94 -3.20 -7.98
N HIS A 87 -5.26 -4.16 -8.61
CA HIS A 87 -5.41 -5.59 -8.36
C HIS A 87 -4.03 -6.21 -8.13
N PHE A 88 -3.85 -6.90 -7.00
CA PHE A 88 -2.62 -7.61 -6.68
C PHE A 88 -2.77 -9.10 -6.99
N ASP A 89 -1.79 -9.68 -7.66
CA ASP A 89 -1.74 -11.13 -7.90
C ASP A 89 -1.48 -11.91 -6.61
N VAL A 90 -0.66 -11.36 -5.70
CA VAL A 90 -0.20 -12.02 -4.49
C VAL A 90 -0.16 -11.07 -3.30
N TYR A 91 -0.83 -11.44 -2.21
CA TYR A 91 -0.77 -10.76 -0.91
C TYR A 91 0.26 -11.44 -0.01
N SER A 92 1.54 -11.10 -0.20
CA SER A 92 2.65 -11.60 0.62
C SER A 92 2.86 -10.77 1.90
N GLY A 93 3.66 -11.27 2.84
CA GLY A 93 4.00 -10.61 4.10
C GLY A 93 5.25 -11.21 4.75
N GLU A 94 5.83 -10.51 5.73
CA GLU A 94 7.08 -10.91 6.38
C GLU A 94 7.02 -12.30 7.05
N SER A 95 5.85 -12.70 7.52
CA SER A 95 5.67 -13.97 8.23
C SER A 95 6.01 -15.20 7.38
N PHE A 96 5.92 -15.10 6.05
CA PHE A 96 6.27 -16.20 5.14
C PHE A 96 7.78 -16.44 5.03
N HIS A 97 8.60 -15.47 5.44
CA HIS A 97 10.05 -15.49 5.22
C HIS A 97 10.86 -15.73 6.49
N ARG A 98 10.19 -16.10 7.58
CA ARG A 98 10.83 -16.23 8.89
C ARG A 98 11.87 -17.34 8.94
N ASP A 99 11.49 -18.55 8.53
CA ASP A 99 12.39 -19.71 8.55
C ASP A 99 13.52 -19.52 7.55
N GLN A 100 13.20 -18.91 6.41
CA GLN A 100 14.14 -18.57 5.35
C GLN A 100 15.15 -17.50 5.80
N ALA A 101 14.78 -16.61 6.72
CA ALA A 101 15.70 -15.60 7.27
C ALA A 101 16.83 -16.25 8.09
N GLN A 102 16.57 -17.33 8.82
CA GLN A 102 17.63 -18.08 9.51
C GLN A 102 18.57 -18.77 8.52
N GLU A 103 18.03 -19.29 7.43
CA GLU A 103 18.84 -19.86 6.35
C GLU A 103 19.75 -18.80 5.70
N VAL A 104 19.28 -17.57 5.53
CA VAL A 104 20.13 -16.46 5.06
C VAL A 104 21.30 -16.21 6.01
N VAL A 105 21.07 -16.21 7.33
CA VAL A 105 22.15 -16.04 8.33
C VAL A 105 23.20 -17.15 8.17
N ARG A 106 22.77 -18.40 8.00
CA ARG A 106 23.66 -19.54 7.77
C ARG A 106 24.47 -19.38 6.48
N GLN A 107 23.84 -18.90 5.40
CA GLN A 107 24.53 -18.64 4.13
C GLN A 107 25.57 -17.53 4.26
N LEU A 108 25.25 -16.44 4.98
CA LEU A 108 26.21 -15.37 5.26
C LEU A 108 27.40 -15.88 6.06
N GLN A 109 27.16 -16.74 7.06
CA GLN A 109 28.22 -17.36 7.85
C GLN A 109 29.10 -18.29 7.01
N ASN A 110 28.50 -19.18 6.22
CA ASN A 110 29.24 -20.13 5.38
C ASN A 110 30.11 -19.45 4.31
N ARG A 111 29.72 -18.24 3.88
CA ARG A 111 30.48 -17.42 2.93
C ARG A 111 31.52 -16.51 3.61
N GLY A 112 31.62 -16.54 4.94
CA GLY A 112 32.52 -15.67 5.70
C GLY A 112 32.12 -14.20 5.69
N LEU A 113 30.87 -13.88 5.34
CA LEU A 113 30.34 -12.52 5.27
C LEU A 113 29.78 -12.03 6.61
N LEU A 114 29.33 -12.96 7.46
CA LEU A 114 28.80 -12.66 8.78
C LEU A 114 29.95 -12.44 9.77
N LYS A 115 30.12 -11.20 10.24
CA LYS A 115 31.04 -10.81 11.32
C LYS A 115 30.24 -10.54 12.60
N THR A 116 30.87 -10.67 13.76
CA THR A 116 30.25 -10.33 15.06
C THR A 116 30.83 -9.01 15.56
N SER A 117 29.97 -8.04 15.89
CA SER A 117 30.38 -6.77 16.49
C SER A 117 30.75 -6.95 17.97
N GLU A 118 31.40 -5.95 18.56
CA GLU A 118 31.75 -5.93 19.99
C GLU A 118 30.53 -6.16 20.92
N LYS A 119 29.33 -5.78 20.48
CA LYS A 119 28.08 -5.95 21.23
C LYS A 119 27.41 -7.32 21.01
N GLY A 120 28.06 -8.23 20.29
CA GLY A 120 27.52 -9.54 19.92
C GLY A 120 26.52 -9.52 18.76
N THR A 121 26.29 -8.37 18.13
CA THR A 121 25.39 -8.25 16.97
C THR A 121 26.05 -8.80 15.72
N GLY A 122 25.35 -9.63 14.94
CA GLY A 122 25.81 -10.09 13.64
C GLY A 122 25.68 -8.98 12.59
N ILE A 123 26.79 -8.68 11.92
CA ILE A 123 26.91 -7.60 10.92
C ILE A 123 27.49 -8.14 9.61
N VAL A 124 27.13 -7.50 8.51
CA VAL A 124 27.77 -7.68 7.19
C VAL A 124 28.49 -6.39 6.85
N ASP A 125 29.74 -6.54 6.40
CA ASP A 125 30.56 -5.44 5.91
C ASP A 125 30.26 -5.18 4.44
N LEU A 126 29.80 -3.97 4.14
CA LEU A 126 29.40 -3.51 2.81
C LEU A 126 30.34 -2.41 2.29
N SER A 127 31.46 -2.17 2.97
CA SER A 127 32.49 -1.27 2.48
C SER A 127 33.20 -1.88 1.25
N PRO A 128 33.49 -1.09 0.20
CA PRO A 128 34.22 -1.59 -0.96
C PRO A 128 35.62 -2.12 -0.61
N GLU A 129 36.25 -1.54 0.41
CA GLU A 129 37.62 -1.85 0.85
C GLU A 129 37.68 -2.92 1.96
N GLY A 130 36.54 -3.33 2.52
CA GLY A 130 36.46 -4.28 3.63
C GLY A 130 36.96 -3.71 4.96
N ASP A 131 36.95 -2.40 5.12
CA ASP A 131 37.46 -1.63 6.25
C ASP A 131 36.43 -1.37 7.36
N LEU A 132 35.23 -1.97 7.24
CA LEU A 132 34.11 -1.80 8.16
C LEU A 132 33.54 -0.36 8.22
N SER A 133 33.83 0.50 7.24
CA SER A 133 33.27 1.86 7.17
C SER A 133 31.76 1.89 6.89
N ASN A 134 31.22 0.84 6.27
CA ASN A 134 29.78 0.66 6.02
C ASN A 134 29.36 -0.74 6.47
N VAL A 135 28.69 -0.83 7.62
CA VAL A 135 28.22 -2.10 8.19
C VAL A 135 26.70 -2.13 8.28
N CYS A 136 26.12 -3.28 7.96
CA CYS A 136 24.70 -3.53 8.14
C CYS A 136 24.46 -4.63 9.17
N ALA A 137 23.64 -4.33 10.19
CA ALA A 137 23.24 -5.32 11.17
C ALA A 137 22.16 -6.24 10.61
N VAL A 138 22.39 -7.55 10.68
CA VAL A 138 21.49 -8.60 10.17
C VAL A 138 20.94 -9.51 11.28
N LEU A 139 21.61 -9.55 12.42
CA LEU A 139 21.26 -10.43 13.53
C LEU A 139 21.50 -9.74 14.87
N ARG A 140 20.53 -9.78 15.79
CA ARG A 140 20.73 -9.30 17.16
C ARG A 140 21.63 -10.26 17.96
N SER A 141 22.16 -9.79 19.08
CA SER A 141 22.96 -10.61 20.00
C SER A 141 22.20 -11.79 20.60
N ASP A 142 20.87 -11.73 20.65
CA ASP A 142 19.99 -12.82 21.08
C ASP A 142 19.65 -13.83 19.96
N GLY A 143 20.23 -13.70 18.77
CA GLY A 143 19.96 -14.56 17.61
C GLY A 143 18.69 -14.21 16.83
N THR A 144 18.00 -13.13 17.18
CA THR A 144 16.81 -12.67 16.44
C THR A 144 17.20 -11.99 15.14
N THR A 145 16.67 -12.47 14.01
CA THR A 145 16.83 -11.84 12.69
C THR A 145 16.21 -10.44 12.63
N LEU A 146 16.89 -9.53 11.93
CA LEU A 146 16.40 -8.17 11.66
C LEU A 146 15.55 -8.11 10.39
N TYR A 147 14.88 -6.97 10.16
CA TYR A 147 14.02 -6.77 8.97
C TYR A 147 14.77 -6.98 7.66
N ILE A 148 16.00 -6.46 7.55
CA ILE A 148 16.80 -6.61 6.34
C ILE A 148 17.08 -8.09 6.00
N THR A 149 17.27 -8.93 7.00
CA THR A 149 17.50 -10.38 6.82
C THR A 149 16.24 -11.08 6.28
N ARG A 150 15.06 -10.64 6.72
CA ARG A 150 13.78 -11.11 6.18
C ARG A 150 13.58 -10.65 4.73
N ASP A 151 14.00 -9.43 4.40
CA ASP A 151 13.91 -8.92 3.03
C ASP A 151 14.90 -9.59 2.07
N VAL A 152 16.11 -9.95 2.53
CA VAL A 152 17.04 -10.78 1.77
C VAL A 152 16.40 -12.13 1.47
N ALA A 153 15.82 -12.78 2.47
CA ALA A 153 15.11 -14.06 2.30
C ALA A 153 13.93 -13.92 1.32
N ALA A 154 13.15 -12.84 1.43
CA ALA A 154 12.03 -12.56 0.55
C ALA A 154 12.49 -12.34 -0.90
N ALA A 155 13.58 -11.60 -1.13
CA ALA A 155 14.13 -11.34 -2.44
C ALA A 155 14.60 -12.63 -3.13
N ILE A 156 15.34 -13.48 -2.39
CA ILE A 156 15.79 -14.79 -2.88
C ILE A 156 14.58 -15.67 -3.22
N ASN A 157 13.60 -15.77 -2.31
CA ASN A 157 12.40 -16.56 -2.55
C ASN A 157 11.61 -16.10 -3.79
N ARG A 158 11.49 -14.78 -4.00
CA ARG A 158 10.84 -14.22 -5.19
C ARG A 158 11.63 -14.53 -6.46
N LYS A 159 12.96 -14.50 -6.39
CA LYS A 159 13.79 -14.86 -7.54
C LYS A 159 13.62 -16.32 -7.90
N ASP A 160 13.64 -17.22 -6.92
CA ASP A 160 13.46 -18.65 -7.13
C ASP A 160 12.06 -18.95 -7.69
N LYS A 161 11.03 -18.31 -7.14
CA LYS A 161 9.63 -18.56 -7.52
C LYS A 161 9.26 -18.00 -8.89
N TYR A 162 9.70 -16.79 -9.22
CA TYR A 162 9.24 -16.08 -10.42
C TYR A 162 10.30 -15.94 -11.50
N SER A 163 11.56 -16.24 -11.18
CA SER A 163 12.69 -16.06 -12.10
C SER A 163 12.76 -14.66 -12.72
N PHE A 164 12.25 -13.63 -12.04
CA PHE A 164 12.01 -12.28 -12.58
C PHE A 164 13.21 -11.67 -13.33
N ASP A 165 12.91 -10.84 -14.33
CA ASP A 165 13.90 -10.04 -15.04
C ASP A 165 14.19 -8.70 -14.36
N GLU A 166 13.19 -8.12 -13.70
CA GLU A 166 13.32 -6.89 -12.91
C GLU A 166 12.43 -6.98 -11.67
N MET A 167 12.88 -6.41 -10.55
CA MET A 167 12.09 -6.30 -9.32
C MET A 167 12.16 -4.88 -8.78
N ILE A 168 11.01 -4.19 -8.75
CA ILE A 168 10.91 -2.80 -8.30
C ILE A 168 10.27 -2.74 -6.91
N TYR A 169 10.97 -2.13 -5.97
CA TYR A 169 10.50 -1.86 -4.62
C TYR A 169 10.00 -0.42 -4.55
N VAL A 170 8.71 -0.22 -4.30
CA VAL A 170 8.09 1.11 -4.18
C VAL A 170 7.80 1.39 -2.72
N THR A 171 8.59 2.26 -2.08
CA THR A 171 8.43 2.64 -0.66
C THR A 171 8.75 4.12 -0.46
N ASP A 172 8.50 4.64 0.74
CA ASP A 172 8.88 6.01 1.05
C ASP A 172 10.42 6.20 1.02
N LYS A 173 10.84 7.44 0.75
CA LYS A 173 12.25 7.83 0.59
C LYS A 173 13.12 7.58 1.83
N SER A 174 12.56 7.45 3.03
CA SER A 174 13.36 7.16 4.23
C SER A 174 13.98 5.77 4.21
N GLN A 175 13.43 4.85 3.41
CA GLN A 175 13.92 3.48 3.26
C GLN A 175 15.08 3.35 2.26
N ALA A 176 15.55 4.44 1.65
CA ALA A 176 16.58 4.39 0.61
C ALA A 176 17.87 3.69 1.08
N ASN A 177 18.33 3.97 2.30
CA ASN A 177 19.51 3.30 2.85
C ASN A 177 19.28 1.80 3.06
N HIS A 178 18.10 1.40 3.53
CA HIS A 178 17.74 0.00 3.72
C HIS A 178 17.79 -0.79 2.41
N PHE A 179 17.17 -0.28 1.34
CA PHE A 179 17.20 -0.96 0.04
C PHE A 179 18.58 -0.97 -0.61
N SER A 180 19.36 0.11 -0.44
CA SER A 180 20.77 0.14 -0.85
C SER A 180 21.56 -0.99 -0.18
N GLN A 181 21.43 -1.12 1.15
CA GLN A 181 22.08 -2.19 1.91
C GLN A 181 21.56 -3.58 1.51
N LEU A 182 20.25 -3.73 1.27
CA LEU A 182 19.65 -4.98 0.83
C LEU A 182 20.29 -5.48 -0.48
N PHE A 183 20.41 -4.59 -1.48
CA PHE A 183 20.99 -4.95 -2.77
C PHE A 183 22.48 -5.24 -2.66
N GLN A 184 23.22 -4.48 -1.85
CA GLN A 184 24.63 -4.75 -1.56
C GLN A 184 24.83 -6.12 -0.88
N ILE A 185 24.00 -6.49 0.09
CA ILE A 185 24.06 -7.81 0.74
C ILE A 185 23.78 -8.92 -0.28
N LEU A 186 22.74 -8.78 -1.11
CA LEU A 186 22.44 -9.76 -2.17
C LEU A 186 23.62 -9.91 -3.14
N GLY A 187 24.22 -8.80 -3.57
CA GLY A 187 25.42 -8.79 -4.41
C GLY A 187 26.61 -9.48 -3.74
N ALA A 188 26.89 -9.18 -2.47
CA ALA A 188 27.95 -9.81 -1.68
C ALA A 188 27.73 -11.33 -1.51
N MET A 189 26.47 -11.77 -1.42
CA MET A 189 26.09 -13.19 -1.43
C MET A 189 26.27 -13.88 -2.80
N GLY A 190 26.68 -13.13 -3.83
CA GLY A 190 26.91 -13.64 -5.19
C GLY A 190 25.66 -13.68 -6.07
N HIS A 191 24.59 -13.01 -5.66
CA HIS A 191 23.38 -12.92 -6.48
C HIS A 191 23.52 -11.82 -7.53
N SER A 192 24.07 -12.16 -8.70
CA SER A 192 24.26 -11.21 -9.82
C SER A 192 22.97 -10.53 -10.30
N TRP A 193 21.81 -11.11 -10.00
CA TRP A 193 20.51 -10.51 -10.28
C TRP A 193 20.13 -9.34 -9.35
N ALA A 194 20.92 -9.07 -8.31
CA ALA A 194 20.73 -7.92 -7.42
C ALA A 194 20.74 -6.59 -8.20
N ASP A 195 21.54 -6.48 -9.26
CA ASP A 195 21.60 -5.31 -10.15
C ASP A 195 20.29 -5.05 -10.91
N ARG A 196 19.39 -6.04 -10.93
CA ARG A 196 18.06 -5.97 -11.53
C ARG A 196 16.97 -5.62 -10.50
N CYS A 197 17.34 -5.45 -9.24
CA CYS A 197 16.47 -4.90 -8.21
C CYS A 197 16.59 -3.38 -8.21
N ARG A 198 15.46 -2.67 -8.16
CA ARG A 198 15.43 -1.21 -8.15
C ARG A 198 14.58 -0.72 -6.99
N HIS A 199 15.07 0.29 -6.29
CA HIS A 199 14.27 1.05 -5.33
C HIS A 199 13.69 2.27 -6.03
N LEU A 200 12.37 2.42 -5.99
CA LEU A 200 11.64 3.58 -6.47
C LEU A 200 11.06 4.33 -5.27
N PRO A 201 11.83 5.25 -4.65
CA PRO A 201 11.37 5.99 -3.49
C PRO A 201 10.33 7.06 -3.85
N PHE A 202 9.43 7.35 -2.91
CA PHE A 202 8.48 8.48 -3.01
C PHE A 202 8.48 9.37 -1.74
N GLY A 203 8.05 10.63 -1.89
CA GLY A 203 7.91 11.62 -0.81
C GLY A 203 6.67 11.40 0.06
N LEU A 204 6.57 12.09 1.20
CA LEU A 204 5.49 11.90 2.16
C LEU A 204 4.32 12.88 1.94
N VAL A 205 3.10 12.38 2.15
CA VAL A 205 1.89 13.19 2.22
C VAL A 205 1.77 13.80 3.62
N GLN A 206 1.77 15.13 3.70
CA GLN A 206 1.73 15.87 4.97
C GLN A 206 0.36 16.49 5.21
N GLY A 207 -0.06 16.53 6.47
CA GLY A 207 -1.26 17.27 6.89
C GLY A 207 -2.59 16.65 6.46
N MET A 208 -2.60 15.40 6.02
CA MET A 208 -3.83 14.66 5.77
C MET A 208 -4.53 14.41 7.11
N LYS A 209 -5.77 14.90 7.23
CA LYS A 209 -6.63 14.71 8.40
C LYS A 209 -8.06 14.40 7.93
N THR A 210 -8.67 13.37 8.52
CA THR A 210 -10.11 13.10 8.44
C THR A 210 -10.85 14.03 9.39
N ARG A 211 -12.19 14.08 9.30
CA ARG A 211 -13.03 14.89 10.20
C ARG A 211 -12.89 14.48 11.67
N THR A 212 -12.42 13.27 11.95
CA THR A 212 -12.22 12.66 13.27
C THR A 212 -10.80 12.82 13.83
N GLY A 213 -9.81 13.21 13.02
CA GLY A 213 -8.61 13.92 13.48
C GLY A 213 -7.37 13.13 13.90
N ASP A 214 -7.46 11.85 14.28
CA ASP A 214 -6.31 11.13 14.88
C ASP A 214 -5.62 10.14 13.92
N VAL A 215 -6.39 9.35 13.18
CA VAL A 215 -5.88 8.41 12.17
C VAL A 215 -6.71 8.50 10.92
N VAL A 216 -6.02 8.41 9.78
CA VAL A 216 -6.64 8.53 8.46
C VAL A 216 -6.57 7.18 7.77
N PHE A 217 -7.71 6.49 7.68
CA PHE A 217 -7.82 5.30 6.84
C PHE A 217 -8.02 5.71 5.39
N LEU A 218 -7.47 4.93 4.46
CA LEU A 218 -7.63 5.18 3.04
C LEU A 218 -9.12 5.16 2.64
N GLU A 219 -9.90 4.25 3.21
CA GLU A 219 -11.35 4.19 3.00
C GLU A 219 -12.04 5.51 3.34
N ASP A 220 -11.75 6.09 4.51
CA ASP A 220 -12.28 7.39 4.92
C ASP A 220 -11.90 8.52 3.94
N VAL A 221 -10.68 8.47 3.39
CA VAL A 221 -10.22 9.46 2.40
C VAL A 221 -11.02 9.33 1.11
N LEU A 222 -11.24 8.10 0.63
CA LEU A 222 -12.03 7.86 -0.59
C LEU A 222 -13.50 8.29 -0.39
N ASP A 223 -14.08 7.96 0.77
CA ASP A 223 -15.45 8.35 1.10
C ASP A 223 -15.61 9.87 1.26
N GLU A 224 -14.65 10.53 1.89
CA GLU A 224 -14.64 11.99 1.99
C GLU A 224 -14.48 12.64 0.61
N ALA A 225 -13.66 12.07 -0.27
CA ALA A 225 -13.51 12.55 -1.65
C ALA A 225 -14.82 12.44 -2.43
N ARG A 226 -15.51 11.29 -2.34
CA ARG A 226 -16.84 11.08 -2.93
C ARG A 226 -17.85 12.07 -2.38
N ALA A 227 -17.94 12.22 -1.05
CA ALA A 227 -18.91 13.10 -0.40
C ALA A 227 -18.72 14.57 -0.81
N ARG A 228 -17.47 15.06 -0.80
CA ARG A 228 -17.16 16.43 -1.26
C ARG A 228 -17.45 16.62 -2.74
N MET A 229 -17.16 15.62 -3.57
CA MET A 229 -17.42 15.71 -4.99
C MET A 229 -18.93 15.71 -5.28
N LEU A 230 -19.71 14.90 -4.58
CA LEU A 230 -21.16 14.89 -4.67
C LEU A 230 -21.75 16.25 -4.29
N HIS A 231 -21.25 16.86 -3.20
CA HIS A 231 -21.64 18.21 -2.81
C HIS A 231 -21.31 19.23 -3.91
N ASN A 232 -20.08 19.25 -4.41
CA ASN A 232 -19.66 20.16 -5.48
C ASN A 232 -20.49 19.99 -6.77
N MET A 233 -20.84 18.74 -7.14
CA MET A 233 -21.68 18.45 -8.30
C MET A 233 -23.10 18.98 -8.13
N SER A 234 -23.66 18.89 -6.91
CA SER A 234 -25.00 19.40 -6.57
C SER A 234 -25.12 20.93 -6.63
N GLN A 235 -24.01 21.63 -6.38
CA GLN A 235 -23.96 23.09 -6.42
C GLN A 235 -23.68 23.64 -7.84
N SER A 236 -23.26 22.80 -8.78
CA SER A 236 -22.90 23.22 -10.13
C SER A 236 -24.12 23.27 -11.06
N HIS A 237 -24.42 24.46 -11.59
CA HIS A 237 -25.50 24.67 -12.57
C HIS A 237 -25.27 24.01 -13.94
N THR A 238 -24.07 23.48 -14.19
CA THR A 238 -23.70 22.84 -15.46
C THR A 238 -23.74 21.32 -15.41
N THR A 239 -23.96 20.75 -14.22
CA THR A 239 -24.10 19.32 -14.03
C THR A 239 -25.43 18.89 -14.62
N LYS A 240 -25.41 17.97 -15.59
CA LYS A 240 -26.63 17.35 -16.12
C LYS A 240 -27.18 16.36 -15.10
N GLU A 241 -28.46 16.00 -15.22
CA GLU A 241 -28.98 14.84 -14.51
C GLU A 241 -28.14 13.60 -14.84
N LEU A 242 -27.67 12.94 -13.79
CA LEU A 242 -26.86 11.73 -13.87
C LEU A 242 -27.72 10.56 -13.40
N GLU A 243 -27.56 9.43 -14.07
CA GLU A 243 -28.20 8.17 -13.70
C GLU A 243 -27.68 7.67 -12.34
N ASP A 244 -26.37 7.82 -12.11
CA ASP A 244 -25.72 7.51 -10.84
C ASP A 244 -24.76 8.65 -10.43
N PRO A 245 -25.25 9.64 -9.65
CA PRO A 245 -24.43 10.72 -9.13
C PRO A 245 -23.34 10.24 -8.16
N GLU A 246 -23.57 9.16 -7.41
CA GLU A 246 -22.62 8.65 -6.41
C GLU A 246 -21.42 7.97 -7.08
N ASP A 247 -21.66 7.08 -8.03
CA ASP A 247 -20.58 6.45 -8.82
C ASP A 247 -19.78 7.49 -9.60
N THR A 248 -20.45 8.50 -10.15
CA THR A 248 -19.75 9.61 -10.82
C THR A 248 -18.88 10.40 -9.82
N ALA A 249 -19.40 10.71 -8.64
CA ALA A 249 -18.66 11.41 -7.60
C ALA A 249 -17.45 10.60 -7.10
N GLU A 250 -17.60 9.28 -6.94
CA GLU A 250 -16.52 8.35 -6.60
C GLU A 250 -15.41 8.41 -7.66
N LYS A 251 -15.76 8.22 -8.94
CA LYS A 251 -14.79 8.22 -10.06
C LYS A 251 -14.04 9.55 -10.18
N VAL A 252 -14.75 10.67 -10.09
CA VAL A 252 -14.15 11.99 -10.19
C VAL A 252 -13.31 12.32 -8.96
N GLY A 253 -13.78 11.96 -7.76
CA GLY A 253 -13.05 12.11 -6.50
C GLY A 253 -11.74 11.32 -6.47
N ILE A 254 -11.77 10.05 -6.86
CA ILE A 254 -10.57 9.20 -6.97
C ILE A 254 -9.59 9.76 -8.00
N CYS A 255 -10.09 10.20 -9.17
CA CYS A 255 -9.24 10.82 -10.18
C CYS A 255 -8.56 12.09 -9.64
N ALA A 256 -9.27 12.91 -8.87
CA ALA A 256 -8.71 14.09 -8.23
C ALA A 256 -7.58 13.74 -7.24
N LEU A 257 -7.75 12.71 -6.42
CA LEU A 257 -6.73 12.22 -5.49
C LEU A 257 -5.47 11.74 -6.24
N ILE A 258 -5.63 10.87 -7.24
CA ILE A 258 -4.51 10.30 -8.00
C ILE A 258 -3.75 11.42 -8.74
N VAL A 259 -4.46 12.32 -9.40
CA VAL A 259 -3.82 13.40 -10.18
C VAL A 259 -3.10 14.39 -9.26
N GLN A 260 -3.66 14.68 -8.09
CA GLN A 260 -3.00 15.54 -7.10
C GLN A 260 -1.69 14.92 -6.62
N ASP A 261 -1.65 13.62 -6.36
CA ASP A 261 -0.45 12.90 -5.95
C ASP A 261 0.59 12.86 -7.09
N PHE A 262 0.14 12.60 -8.32
CA PHE A 262 1.03 12.44 -9.49
C PHE A 262 1.51 13.76 -10.11
N LYS A 263 0.96 14.90 -9.67
CA LYS A 263 1.34 16.23 -10.20
C LYS A 263 2.74 16.65 -9.77
N GLY A 264 3.18 16.21 -8.59
CA GLY A 264 4.48 16.55 -8.01
C GLY A 264 5.61 15.68 -8.57
N GLN A 265 6.85 16.09 -8.29
CA GLN A 265 7.98 15.16 -8.45
C GLN A 265 7.84 14.03 -7.42
N LEU A 266 8.07 12.79 -7.84
CA LEU A 266 7.88 11.60 -7.01
C LEU A 266 8.55 11.67 -5.63
N LEU A 267 9.76 12.27 -5.54
CA LEU A 267 10.53 12.37 -4.29
C LEU A 267 10.11 13.52 -3.36
N SER A 268 9.29 14.44 -3.85
CA SER A 268 8.92 15.64 -3.11
C SER A 268 7.81 15.33 -2.10
N ASP A 269 7.95 15.86 -0.89
CA ASP A 269 6.84 15.86 0.05
C ASP A 269 5.80 16.89 -0.38
N TYR A 270 4.53 16.64 -0.12
CA TYR A 270 3.49 17.64 -0.38
C TYR A 270 2.47 17.72 0.74
N LYS A 271 1.95 18.93 0.94
CA LYS A 271 0.86 19.19 1.88
C LYS A 271 -0.47 18.90 1.20
N PHE A 272 -1.26 18.03 1.81
CA PHE A 272 -2.57 17.66 1.35
C PHE A 272 -3.58 18.81 1.53
N ASP A 273 -4.41 19.05 0.53
CA ASP A 273 -5.41 20.14 0.52
C ASP A 273 -6.65 19.74 -0.29
N TRP A 274 -7.77 19.52 0.41
CA TRP A 274 -9.07 19.19 -0.18
C TRP A 274 -9.59 20.25 -1.15
N VAL A 275 -9.41 21.53 -0.80
CA VAL A 275 -9.94 22.64 -1.59
C VAL A 275 -9.20 22.69 -2.91
N ARG A 276 -7.87 22.56 -2.89
CA ARG A 276 -7.03 22.66 -4.08
C ARG A 276 -7.26 21.52 -5.07
N MET A 277 -7.37 20.28 -4.62
CA MET A 277 -7.45 19.15 -5.56
C MET A 277 -8.84 18.93 -6.17
N LEU A 278 -9.90 19.39 -5.49
CA LEU A 278 -11.28 19.25 -5.98
C LEU A 278 -11.76 20.47 -6.79
N GLN A 279 -10.85 21.38 -7.18
CA GLN A 279 -11.20 22.52 -8.03
C GLN A 279 -11.57 22.05 -9.43
N SER A 280 -12.63 22.65 -9.99
CA SER A 280 -13.11 22.39 -11.35
C SER A 280 -12.26 23.06 -12.45
N GLN A 281 -11.27 23.86 -12.08
CA GLN A 281 -10.36 24.57 -12.98
C GLN A 281 -8.90 24.31 -12.60
N GLY A 282 -8.00 24.46 -13.58
CA GLY A 282 -6.57 24.20 -13.44
C GLY A 282 -6.19 22.73 -13.71
N ASP A 283 -4.95 22.37 -13.44
CA ASP A 283 -4.48 20.98 -13.63
C ASP A 283 -4.86 20.12 -12.43
N THR A 284 -6.14 19.72 -12.40
CA THR A 284 -6.73 18.83 -11.40
C THR A 284 -7.36 17.61 -12.08
N GLY A 285 -7.55 16.52 -11.33
CA GLY A 285 -8.26 15.36 -11.85
C GLY A 285 -9.72 15.66 -12.20
N VAL A 286 -10.36 16.57 -11.47
CA VAL A 286 -11.71 17.05 -11.79
C VAL A 286 -11.76 17.69 -13.18
N PHE A 287 -10.80 18.56 -13.50
CA PHE A 287 -10.75 19.22 -14.81
C PHE A 287 -10.47 18.23 -15.95
N LEU A 288 -9.62 17.22 -15.72
CA LEU A 288 -9.37 16.15 -16.68
C LEU A 288 -10.65 15.35 -16.98
N GLN A 289 -11.39 14.94 -15.94
CA GLN A 289 -12.65 14.23 -16.09
C GLN A 289 -13.73 15.09 -16.78
N TYR A 290 -13.82 16.37 -16.41
CA TYR A 290 -14.72 17.32 -17.06
C TYR A 290 -14.42 17.44 -18.57
N THR A 291 -13.13 17.58 -18.93
CA THR A 291 -12.69 17.71 -20.32
C THR A 291 -13.04 16.45 -21.11
N HIS A 292 -12.74 15.28 -20.55
CA HIS A 292 -13.12 13.99 -21.15
C HIS A 292 -14.63 13.88 -21.36
N ALA A 293 -15.45 14.14 -20.33
CA ALA A 293 -16.90 14.07 -20.40
C ALA A 293 -17.47 15.02 -21.47
N ARG A 294 -16.93 16.24 -21.57
CA ARG A 294 -17.33 17.23 -22.57
C ARG A 294 -17.00 16.80 -23.99
N LEU A 295 -15.83 16.20 -24.23
CA LEU A 295 -15.46 15.65 -25.53
C LEU A 295 -16.37 14.49 -25.91
N CYS A 296 -16.64 13.55 -25.00
CA CYS A 296 -17.58 12.45 -25.24
C CYS A 296 -19.00 12.96 -25.53
N ALA A 297 -19.45 14.02 -24.86
CA ALA A 297 -20.75 14.63 -25.14
C ALA A 297 -20.81 15.23 -26.56
N ARG A 298 -19.75 15.94 -26.99
CA ARG A 298 -19.65 16.49 -28.35
C ARG A 298 -19.65 15.38 -29.43
N LEU A 299 -18.90 14.31 -29.21
CA LEU A 299 -18.89 13.16 -30.13
C LEU A 299 -20.26 12.48 -30.23
N ARG A 300 -20.99 12.34 -29.11
CA ARG A 300 -22.36 11.81 -29.10
C ARG A 300 -23.32 12.71 -29.89
N LEU A 301 -23.23 14.03 -29.69
CA LEU A 301 -24.05 15.00 -30.44
C LEU A 301 -23.76 14.93 -31.95
N PHE A 302 -22.48 14.87 -32.34
CA PHE A 302 -22.09 14.74 -33.74
C PHE A 302 -22.64 13.46 -34.37
N ARG A 303 -22.48 12.30 -33.70
CA ARG A 303 -23.03 11.02 -34.17
C ARG A 303 -24.56 11.06 -34.30
N GLY A 304 -25.25 11.70 -33.36
CA GLY A 304 -26.70 11.90 -33.41
C GLY A 304 -27.13 12.79 -34.57
N ALA A 305 -26.40 13.88 -34.84
CA ALA A 305 -26.68 14.74 -35.99
C ALA A 305 -26.50 13.97 -37.31
N CYS A 306 -25.42 13.19 -37.45
CA CYS A 306 -25.20 12.35 -38.62
C CYS A 306 -26.32 11.32 -38.81
N SER A 307 -26.82 10.68 -37.74
CA SER A 307 -27.91 9.69 -37.86
C SER A 307 -29.24 10.33 -38.26
N VAL A 308 -29.57 11.50 -37.71
CA VAL A 308 -30.77 12.27 -38.08
C VAL A 308 -30.69 12.72 -39.54
N LEU A 309 -29.56 13.27 -39.98
CA LEU A 309 -29.34 13.67 -41.36
C LEU A 309 -29.44 12.48 -42.32
N ALA A 310 -28.79 11.36 -42.00
CA ALA A 310 -28.87 10.14 -42.79
C ALA A 310 -30.30 9.60 -42.89
N THR A 311 -31.09 9.69 -41.82
CA THR A 311 -32.50 9.28 -41.81
C THR A 311 -33.35 10.22 -42.67
N GLY A 312 -33.17 11.54 -42.54
CA GLY A 312 -33.84 12.54 -43.37
C GLY A 312 -33.53 12.39 -44.87
N MET A 313 -32.26 12.16 -45.21
CA MET A 313 -31.84 11.89 -46.59
C MET A 313 -32.53 10.64 -47.16
N ARG A 314 -32.61 9.54 -46.38
CA ARG A 314 -33.34 8.33 -46.80
C ARG A 314 -34.83 8.58 -47.03
N ILE A 315 -35.49 9.35 -46.16
CA ILE A 315 -36.91 9.73 -46.33
C ILE A 315 -37.10 10.51 -47.64
N LEU A 316 -36.15 11.37 -48.00
CA LEU A 316 -36.16 12.15 -49.24
C LEU A 316 -35.65 11.38 -50.48
N GLY A 317 -35.36 10.08 -50.37
CA GLY A 317 -34.84 9.25 -51.47
C GLY A 317 -33.38 9.52 -51.83
N VAL A 318 -32.63 10.24 -50.99
CA VAL A 318 -31.20 10.54 -51.17
C VAL A 318 -30.34 9.54 -50.38
N THR A 319 -29.33 8.95 -51.02
CA THR A 319 -28.42 8.00 -50.35
C THR A 319 -27.37 8.76 -49.51
N PRO A 320 -27.27 8.51 -48.19
CA PRO A 320 -26.26 9.16 -47.35
C PRO A 320 -24.84 8.73 -47.74
N VAL A 321 -23.91 9.67 -47.89
CA VAL A 321 -22.50 9.38 -48.16
C VAL A 321 -21.83 8.84 -46.90
N GLN A 322 -21.18 7.67 -46.99
CA GLN A 322 -20.54 7.00 -45.84
C GLN A 322 -19.32 7.74 -45.25
N LYS A 323 -18.77 8.73 -45.97
CA LYS A 323 -17.70 9.63 -45.50
C LYS A 323 -18.30 10.99 -45.15
N MET A 324 -18.78 11.16 -43.91
CA MET A 324 -18.98 12.46 -43.27
C MET A 324 -18.20 12.50 -41.96
#